data_AF-A0A2H5B4P3-F1
#
_entry.id   AF-A0A2H5B4P3-F1
#
_cell.length_a   1.000
_cell.length_b   1.000
_cell.length_c   1.000
_cell.angle_alpha   90.00
_cell.angle_beta   90.00
_cell.angle_gamma   90.00
#
_symmetry.space_group_name_H-M   'P 1'
#
loop_
_entity.id
_entity.type
_entity.pdbx_description
1 polymer ?
#
loop_
_entity_poly.entity_id
_entity_poly.type
_entity_poly.pdbx_seq_one_letter_code
_entity_poly.pdbx_strand_id
1 'polypeptide(L)'
;MRVAGAVVVIAVLSGGSGADLARRFAAAGAKGMLVADQHPGVAEDLATELDRPGCPVVGVCSDVHQPSDIAALVATAAKHLGPIDLFCVTGPGGERIVSLEELPRHLDPLAELLALVGEAIGEIVPPQRHSSGSPSAARTALR
;
A
#
# COMPACT_ATOMS: atom_id res chain seq x y z
N MET A 1 15.36 -1.91 9.57
CA MET A 1 14.92 -2.52 8.31
C MET A 1 16.09 -2.80 7.37
N ARG A 2 16.17 -4.00 6.80
CA ARG A 2 17.20 -4.41 5.84
C ARG A 2 16.54 -4.72 4.49
N VAL A 3 16.94 -4.01 3.42
CA VAL A 3 16.41 -4.24 2.06
C VAL A 3 17.23 -5.28 1.30
N ALA A 4 18.54 -5.32 1.53
CA ALA A 4 19.43 -6.25 0.84
C ALA A 4 19.02 -7.70 1.12
N GLY A 5 18.60 -8.41 0.07
CA GLY A 5 18.13 -9.79 0.11
C GLY A 5 16.63 -9.97 0.41
N ALA A 6 15.88 -8.88 0.59
CA ALA A 6 14.47 -8.92 0.94
C ALA A 6 13.54 -8.98 -0.28
N VAL A 7 12.40 -9.65 -0.14
CA VAL A 7 11.24 -9.53 -1.03
C VAL A 7 10.34 -8.41 -0.52
N VAL A 8 10.01 -7.48 -1.40
CA VAL A 8 9.27 -6.25 -1.04
C VAL A 8 7.96 -6.16 -1.80
N VAL A 9 6.87 -5.84 -1.11
CA VAL A 9 5.61 -5.41 -1.74
C VAL A 9 5.45 -3.89 -1.57
N ILE A 10 5.12 -3.19 -2.64
CA ILE A 10 4.89 -1.74 -2.68
C ILE A 10 3.46 -1.49 -3.17
N ALA A 11 2.57 -1.14 -2.25
CA ALA A 11 1.19 -0.73 -2.52
C ALA A 11 1.11 0.79 -2.68
N VAL A 12 0.73 1.25 -3.87
CA VAL A 12 0.66 2.68 -4.22
C VAL A 12 -0.79 3.16 -4.11
N LEU A 13 -1.03 4.08 -3.18
CA LEU A 13 -2.26 4.85 -3.07
C LEU A 13 -2.23 6.07 -3.98
N SER A 14 -3.41 6.58 -4.34
CA SER A 14 -3.55 7.82 -5.10
C SER A 14 -2.77 8.97 -4.45
N GLY A 15 -1.93 9.66 -5.24
CA GLY A 15 -1.07 10.75 -4.75
C GLY A 15 0.28 10.30 -4.19
N GLY A 16 0.54 9.00 -4.11
CA GLY A 16 1.87 8.43 -3.88
C GLY A 16 2.62 8.11 -5.18
N SER A 17 3.91 7.78 -5.08
CA SER A 17 4.74 7.32 -6.19
C SER A 17 5.54 6.09 -5.77
N GLY A 18 5.26 4.94 -6.38
CA GLY A 18 6.01 3.71 -6.15
C GLY A 18 7.38 3.69 -6.83
N ALA A 19 7.60 4.51 -7.86
CA ALA A 19 8.78 4.41 -8.72
C ALA A 19 10.08 4.75 -7.99
N ASP A 20 10.11 5.83 -7.21
CA ASP A 20 11.33 6.25 -6.51
C ASP A 20 11.68 5.29 -5.37
N LEU A 21 10.67 4.74 -4.69
CA LEU A 21 10.86 3.72 -3.67
C LEU A 21 11.36 2.40 -4.28
N ALA A 22 10.75 1.94 -5.37
CA ALA A 22 11.16 0.73 -6.08
C ALA A 22 12.60 0.83 -6.60
N ARG A 23 12.97 1.96 -7.21
CA ARG A 23 14.35 2.21 -7.66
C ARG A 23 15.35 2.20 -6.49
N ARG A 24 15.00 2.81 -5.36
CA ARG A 24 15.85 2.77 -4.14
C ARG A 24 16.02 1.35 -3.63
N PHE A 25 14.96 0.55 -3.62
CA PHE A 25 15.05 -0.84 -3.16
C PHE A 25 15.80 -1.75 -4.12
N ALA A 26 15.62 -1.59 -5.43
CA ALA A 26 16.43 -2.26 -6.44
C ALA A 26 17.92 -1.92 -6.24
N ALA A 27 18.26 -0.65 -6.05
CA ALA A 27 19.63 -0.20 -5.79
C ALA A 27 20.19 -0.72 -4.45
N ALA A 28 19.34 -0.86 -3.43
CA ALA A 28 19.71 -1.41 -2.13
C ALA A 28 19.81 -2.95 -2.10
N GLY A 29 19.56 -3.62 -3.23
CA GLY A 29 19.75 -5.06 -3.37
C GLY A 29 18.55 -5.90 -2.92
N ALA A 30 17.32 -5.41 -3.10
CA ALA A 30 16.13 -6.23 -2.94
C ALA A 30 16.24 -7.51 -3.79
N LYS A 31 15.87 -8.65 -3.21
CA LYS A 31 15.87 -9.95 -3.88
C LYS A 31 14.72 -10.09 -4.88
N GLY A 32 13.64 -9.37 -4.68
CA GLY A 32 12.49 -9.31 -5.58
C GLY A 32 11.50 -8.26 -5.12
N MET A 33 10.70 -7.72 -6.04
CA MET A 33 9.73 -6.67 -5.72
C MET A 33 8.40 -6.90 -6.43
N LEU A 34 7.30 -6.64 -5.73
CA LEU A 34 5.98 -6.47 -6.34
C LEU A 34 5.58 -5.01 -6.19
N VAL A 35 5.17 -4.37 -7.28
CA VAL A 35 4.59 -3.02 -7.27
C VAL A 35 3.12 -3.13 -7.65
N ALA A 36 2.26 -2.51 -6.87
CA ALA A 36 0.83 -2.45 -7.09
C ALA A 36 0.37 -1.00 -7.21
N ASP A 37 -0.31 -0.66 -8.31
CA ASP A 37 -0.89 0.64 -8.56
C ASP A 37 -2.29 0.45 -9.17
N GLN A 38 -3.23 1.33 -8.87
CA GLN A 38 -4.60 1.24 -9.39
C GLN A 38 -4.70 1.68 -10.87
N HIS A 39 -3.70 2.41 -11.38
CA HIS A 39 -3.66 2.88 -12.75
C HIS A 39 -3.07 1.81 -13.67
N PRO A 40 -3.84 1.30 -14.65
CA PRO A 40 -3.35 0.25 -15.55
C PRO A 40 -2.08 0.67 -16.27
N GLY A 41 -1.08 -0.21 -16.31
CA GLY A 41 0.19 -0.01 -17.01
C GLY A 41 1.28 0.64 -16.16
N VAL A 42 0.93 1.41 -15.12
CA VAL A 42 1.94 2.14 -14.31
C VAL A 42 2.88 1.17 -13.59
N ALA A 43 2.31 0.17 -12.91
CA ALA A 43 3.10 -0.81 -12.18
C ALA A 43 3.81 -1.78 -13.13
N GLU A 44 3.17 -2.16 -14.24
CA GLU A 44 3.71 -3.08 -15.25
C GLU A 44 4.89 -2.48 -16.02
N ASP A 45 4.80 -1.21 -16.42
CA ASP A 45 5.88 -0.51 -17.10
C ASP A 45 7.09 -0.34 -16.17
N LEU A 46 6.85 0.01 -14.91
CA LEU A 46 7.91 0.11 -13.90
C LEU A 46 8.55 -1.24 -13.61
N ALA A 47 7.75 -2.32 -13.55
CA ALA A 47 8.28 -3.66 -13.39
C ALA A 47 9.19 -4.02 -14.57
N THR A 48 8.77 -3.72 -15.80
CA THR A 48 9.58 -3.93 -17.01
C THR A 48 10.89 -3.13 -16.97
N GLU A 49 10.86 -1.89 -16.46
CA GLU A 49 12.06 -1.06 -16.29
C GLU A 49 13.07 -1.67 -15.30
N LEU A 50 12.57 -2.22 -14.18
CA LEU A 50 13.41 -2.64 -13.05
C LEU A 50 13.76 -4.13 -13.02
N ASP A 51 13.03 -4.96 -13.78
CA ASP A 51 13.22 -6.41 -13.81
C ASP A 51 14.62 -6.79 -14.31
N ARG A 52 15.33 -7.57 -13.50
CA ARG A 52 16.69 -8.02 -13.83
C ARG A 52 17.08 -9.28 -13.05
N PRO A 53 18.09 -10.04 -13.53
CA PRO A 53 18.64 -11.15 -12.77
C PRO A 53 19.05 -10.72 -11.35
N GLY A 54 18.54 -11.44 -10.34
CA GLY A 54 18.79 -11.15 -8.93
C GLY A 54 17.85 -10.13 -8.29
N CYS A 55 16.95 -9.50 -9.05
CA CYS A 55 15.88 -8.65 -8.56
C CYS A 55 14.67 -8.72 -9.51
N PRO A 56 13.97 -9.86 -9.61
CA PRO A 56 12.73 -9.97 -10.35
C PRO A 56 11.68 -8.97 -9.85
N VAL A 57 10.97 -8.32 -10.77
CA VAL A 57 9.94 -7.33 -10.45
C VAL A 57 8.60 -7.71 -11.09
N VAL A 58 7.54 -7.70 -10.29
CA VAL A 58 6.16 -7.96 -10.73
C VAL A 58 5.34 -6.69 -10.59
N GLY A 59 4.75 -6.23 -11.69
CA GLY A 59 3.78 -5.12 -11.68
C GLY A 59 2.36 -5.67 -11.68
N VAL A 60 1.48 -5.11 -10.85
CA VAL A 60 0.07 -5.51 -10.76
C VAL A 60 -0.83 -4.28 -10.72
N CYS A 61 -1.70 -4.13 -11.72
CA CYS A 61 -2.85 -3.23 -11.61
C CYS A 61 -3.78 -3.72 -10.48
N SER A 62 -3.88 -2.98 -9.38
CA SER A 62 -4.65 -3.38 -8.20
C SER A 62 -5.20 -2.19 -7.42
N ASP A 63 -6.44 -2.30 -6.96
CA ASP A 63 -7.08 -1.32 -6.08
C ASP A 63 -6.91 -1.75 -4.63
N VAL A 64 -5.88 -1.20 -3.98
CA VAL A 64 -5.58 -1.50 -2.56
C VAL A 64 -6.60 -0.90 -1.58
N HIS A 65 -7.63 -0.19 -2.05
CA HIS A 65 -8.81 0.10 -1.24
C HIS A 65 -9.69 -1.14 -1.01
N GLN A 66 -9.51 -2.20 -1.82
CA GLN A 66 -10.19 -3.48 -1.64
C GLN A 66 -9.36 -4.44 -0.78
N PRO A 67 -9.89 -4.94 0.34
CA PRO A 67 -9.19 -5.94 1.16
C PRO A 67 -8.81 -7.22 0.39
N SER A 68 -9.64 -7.63 -0.58
CA SER A 68 -9.37 -8.79 -1.43
C SER A 68 -8.14 -8.61 -2.30
N ASP A 69 -7.89 -7.39 -2.76
CA ASP A 69 -6.75 -7.06 -3.60
C ASP A 69 -5.45 -7.17 -2.79
N ILE A 70 -5.43 -6.68 -1.55
CA ILE A 70 -4.27 -6.80 -0.66
C ILE A 70 -3.92 -8.28 -0.44
N ALA A 71 -4.93 -9.13 -0.19
CA ALA A 71 -4.72 -10.57 -0.08
C ALA A 71 -4.16 -11.19 -1.38
N ALA A 72 -4.65 -10.75 -2.54
CA ALA A 72 -4.16 -11.19 -3.84
C ALA A 72 -2.71 -10.74 -4.11
N LEU A 73 -2.32 -9.53 -3.71
CA LEU A 73 -0.95 -9.03 -3.79
C LEU A 73 0.00 -9.89 -2.96
N VAL A 74 -0.40 -10.21 -1.72
CA VAL A 74 0.38 -11.08 -0.83
C VAL A 74 0.58 -12.46 -1.45
N ALA A 75 -0.49 -13.07 -1.96
CA ALA A 75 -0.43 -14.37 -2.63
C ALA A 75 0.42 -14.33 -3.90
N THR A 76 0.34 -13.25 -4.68
CA THR A 76 1.10 -13.07 -5.93
C THR A 76 2.58 -12.92 -5.64
N ALA A 77 2.96 -12.09 -4.67
CA ALA A 77 4.36 -11.96 -4.24
C ALA A 77 4.91 -13.30 -3.73
N ALA A 78 4.16 -13.98 -2.85
CA ALA A 78 4.54 -15.31 -2.34
C ALA A 78 4.80 -16.33 -3.46
N LYS A 79 3.95 -16.35 -4.48
CA LYS A 79 4.04 -17.26 -5.63
C LYS A 79 5.22 -16.95 -6.55
N HIS A 80 5.46 -15.67 -6.86
CA HIS A 80 6.40 -15.27 -7.91
C HIS A 80 7.80 -14.93 -7.38
N LEU A 81 7.90 -14.46 -6.14
CA LEU A 81 9.12 -13.89 -5.56
C LEU A 81 9.56 -14.65 -4.29
N GLY A 82 8.63 -15.34 -3.63
CA GLY A 82 8.83 -16.02 -2.36
C GLY A 82 8.24 -15.23 -1.18
N PRO A 83 8.53 -15.66 0.06
CA PRO A 83 8.00 -15.03 1.27
C PRO A 83 8.28 -13.54 1.30
N ILE A 84 7.29 -12.74 1.68
CA ILE A 84 7.42 -11.28 1.79
C ILE A 84 8.18 -10.96 3.07
N ASP A 85 9.16 -10.07 2.96
CA ASP A 85 9.90 -9.55 4.10
C ASP A 85 9.41 -8.15 4.48
N LEU A 86 9.15 -7.30 3.47
CA LEU A 86 8.75 -5.91 3.65
C LEU A 86 7.44 -5.62 2.91
N PHE A 87 6.52 -4.91 3.57
CA PHE A 87 5.31 -4.36 2.95
C PHE A 87 5.31 -2.84 3.09
N CYS A 88 5.16 -2.14 1.97
CA CYS A 88 5.25 -0.70 1.88
C CYS A 88 3.95 -0.13 1.35
N VAL A 89 3.46 0.94 1.97
CA VAL A 89 2.36 1.75 1.45
C VAL A 89 2.90 3.13 1.12
N THR A 90 2.71 3.57 -0.11
CA THR A 90 3.08 4.92 -0.56
C THR A 90 1.80 5.69 -0.84
N GLY A 91 1.65 6.87 -0.24
CA GLY A 91 0.50 7.74 -0.45
C GLY A 91 0.87 9.21 -0.24
N PRO A 92 -0.12 10.12 -0.15
CA PRO A 92 0.14 11.55 0.02
C PRO A 92 0.77 11.88 1.38
N GLY A 93 0.59 11.04 2.39
CA GLY A 93 1.26 11.11 3.68
C GLY A 93 2.73 10.63 3.68
N GLY A 94 3.24 10.19 2.53
CA GLY A 94 4.57 9.62 2.38
C GLY A 94 4.58 8.10 2.36
N GLU A 95 5.70 7.52 2.79
CA GLU A 95 5.96 6.08 2.76
C GLU A 95 5.84 5.48 4.16
N ARG A 96 5.05 4.42 4.28
CA ARG A 96 4.95 3.59 5.48
C ARG A 96 5.51 2.22 5.13
N ILE A 97 6.48 1.74 5.92
CA ILE A 97 7.14 0.46 5.63
C ILE A 97 7.13 -0.38 6.89
N VAL A 98 6.67 -1.62 6.75
CA VAL A 98 6.60 -2.61 7.83
C VAL A 98 7.43 -3.83 7.46
N SER A 99 8.23 -4.31 8.41
CA SER A 99 8.89 -5.59 8.33
C SER A 99 7.98 -6.69 8.86
N LEU A 100 7.71 -7.73 8.07
CA LEU A 100 6.86 -8.84 8.49
C LEU A 100 7.48 -9.64 9.64
N GLU A 101 8.82 -9.59 9.79
CA GLU A 101 9.52 -10.24 10.91
C GLU A 101 9.26 -9.55 12.26
N GLU A 102 8.93 -8.25 12.22
CA GLU A 102 8.68 -7.40 13.39
C GLU A 102 7.21 -7.47 13.83
N LEU A 103 6.33 -8.04 13.01
CA LEU A 103 4.93 -8.22 13.36
C LEU A 103 4.77 -9.18 14.56
N PRO A 104 3.80 -8.93 15.46
CA PRO A 104 3.55 -9.83 16.58
C PRO A 104 3.20 -11.23 16.07
N ARG A 105 4.02 -12.23 16.41
CA ARG A 105 3.92 -13.62 15.90
C ARG A 105 2.57 -14.33 16.15
N HIS A 106 1.74 -13.78 17.04
CA HIS A 106 0.44 -14.34 17.39
C HIS A 106 -0.71 -13.72 16.61
N LEU A 107 -0.45 -12.69 15.80
CA LEU A 107 -1.43 -12.03 14.95
C LEU A 107 -1.35 -12.54 13.52
N ASP A 108 -2.45 -12.41 12.80
CA ASP A 108 -2.52 -12.72 11.36
C ASP A 108 -1.82 -11.59 10.58
N PRO A 109 -0.72 -11.87 9.85
CA PRO A 109 -0.03 -10.85 9.07
C PRO A 109 -0.95 -10.14 8.08
N LEU A 110 -1.91 -10.83 7.47
CA LEU A 110 -2.82 -10.19 6.52
C LEU A 110 -3.69 -9.15 7.21
N ALA A 111 -4.15 -9.41 8.44
CA ALA A 111 -4.94 -8.44 9.20
C ALA A 111 -4.13 -7.17 9.53
N GLU A 112 -2.85 -7.32 9.88
CA GLU A 112 -1.95 -6.19 10.12
C GLU A 112 -1.71 -5.35 8.86
N LEU A 113 -1.52 -6.01 7.72
CA LEU A 113 -1.38 -5.32 6.43
C LEU A 113 -2.66 -4.58 6.03
N LEU A 114 -3.83 -5.19 6.23
CA LEU A 114 -5.12 -4.54 6.01
C LEU A 114 -5.30 -3.31 6.91
N ALA A 115 -4.91 -3.41 8.19
CA ALA A 115 -4.96 -2.29 9.12
C ALA A 115 -4.04 -1.14 8.66
N LEU A 116 -2.80 -1.46 8.29
CA LEU A 116 -1.82 -0.50 7.78
C LEU A 116 -2.33 0.27 6.56
N VAL A 117 -2.89 -0.45 5.57
CA VAL A 117 -3.44 0.17 4.37
C VAL A 117 -4.69 1.00 4.71
N GLY A 118 -5.55 0.51 5.61
CA GLY A 118 -6.72 1.25 6.10
C GLY A 118 -6.37 2.58 6.77
N GLU A 119 -5.34 2.61 7.60
CA GLU A 119 -4.82 3.84 8.20
C GLU A 119 -4.31 4.83 7.14
N ALA A 120 -3.53 4.34 6.17
CA ALA A 120 -3.00 5.17 5.10
C ALA A 120 -4.11 5.76 4.21
N ILE A 121 -5.17 4.99 3.93
CA ILE A 121 -6.35 5.46 3.20
C ILE A 121 -7.08 6.55 3.99
N GLY A 122 -7.21 6.39 5.31
CA GLY A 122 -7.88 7.35 6.20
C GLY A 122 -7.26 8.75 6.18
N GLU A 123 -5.99 8.88 5.81
CA GLU A 123 -5.31 10.17 5.65
C GLU A 123 -5.65 10.88 4.34
N ILE A 124 -6.07 10.13 3.30
CA ILE A 124 -6.43 10.66 1.98
C ILE A 124 -7.86 11.20 1.99
N VAL A 125 -8.74 10.54 2.73
CA VAL A 125 -10.16 10.91 2.82
C VAL A 125 -10.28 12.05 3.84
N PRO A 126 -10.68 13.28 3.44
CA PRO A 126 -10.96 14.33 4.42
C PRO A 126 -12.02 13.81 5.40
N PRO A 127 -11.94 14.12 6.71
CA PRO A 127 -12.90 13.65 7.67
C PRO A 127 -14.29 13.99 7.16
N GLN A 128 -15.11 12.98 6.89
CA GLN A 128 -16.50 13.19 6.55
C GLN A 128 -17.11 13.90 7.76
N ARG A 129 -17.34 15.21 7.62
CA ARG A 129 -18.11 15.97 8.60
C ARG A 129 -19.46 15.27 8.62
N HIS A 130 -19.69 14.43 9.63
CA HIS A 130 -21.02 14.01 9.97
C HIS A 130 -21.81 15.31 10.12
N SER A 131 -22.79 15.53 9.25
CA SER A 131 -23.69 16.65 9.39
C SER A 131 -24.38 16.46 10.73
N SER A 132 -23.85 17.10 11.77
CA SER A 132 -24.49 17.24 13.05
C SER A 132 -25.76 18.05 12.80
N GLY A 133 -26.86 17.34 12.58
CA GLY A 133 -28.17 17.97 12.52
C GLY A 133 -28.48 18.59 13.87
N SER A 134 -28.38 19.91 13.98
CA SER A 134 -29.19 20.74 14.89
C SER A 134 -28.83 22.21 14.78
N PRO A 135 -29.71 23.17 15.19
CA PRO A 135 -31.13 23.06 15.54
C PRO A 135 -31.98 24.13 14.83
N SER A 136 -33.16 23.79 14.27
CA SER A 136 -34.12 24.84 13.86
C SER A 136 -34.97 25.26 15.06
N ALA A 137 -34.40 26.13 15.89
CA ALA A 137 -35.16 26.95 16.82
C ALA A 137 -35.94 28.00 16.02
N ALA A 138 -37.21 27.71 15.70
CA ALA A 138 -38.13 28.71 15.20
C ALA A 138 -38.63 29.56 16.37
N ARG A 139 -38.13 30.78 16.47
CA ARG A 139 -38.67 31.84 17.31
C ARG A 139 -39.00 33.06 16.44
N THR A 140 -40.20 33.61 16.69
CA THR A 140 -40.66 35.00 16.40
C THR A 140 -41.34 35.19 15.03
N ALA A 141 -42.50 35.85 14.84
CA ALA A 141 -43.61 36.35 15.67
C ALA A 141 -44.72 36.91 14.74
N LEU A 142 -45.83 37.36 15.34
CA LEU A 142 -46.93 38.21 14.84
C LEU A 142 -47.98 37.58 13.89
N ARG A 143 -49.18 37.34 14.43
CA ARG A 143 -50.38 38.20 14.26
C ARG A 143 -51.42 37.91 15.33
#